data_AF-A0A955KM88-F1
#
_entry.id   AF-A0A955KM88-F1
#
_cell.length_a   1.000
_cell.length_b   1.000
_cell.length_c   1.000
_cell.angle_alpha   90.00
_cell.angle_beta   90.00
_cell.angle_gamma   90.00
#
_symmetry.space_group_name_H-M   'P 1'
#
loop_
_entity.id
_entity.type
_entity.pdbx_description
1 polymer ?
#
loop_
_entity_poly.entity_id
_entity_poly.type
_entity_poly.pdbx_seq_one_letter_code
_entity_poly.pdbx_strand_id
1 'polypeptide(L)'
;MLQKLFFHPHSSLRGFSLVELLVAMFIFALLFMVLVMIYARATKAHGYARHLQDGLEQTQVAINLVSKSVRTGHVISPVGTNSVVDGLYIYDASAQRCIRYYFSNDSFYRSMTATGIASHDMCPNITSLTETSSMLNIPVRGGFVVHDTQPRSFGSDSSVDAQMGAVEVFVSVYSSPSALVTPSFGEPVHLQTTVSLRNYSFAGL
;
A
#
# COMPACT_ATOMS: atom_id res chain seq x y z
N MET A 1 74.26 -21.98 -44.93
CA MET A 1 73.44 -20.77 -45.09
C MET A 1 72.68 -20.56 -43.79
N LEU A 2 73.27 -19.82 -42.85
CA LEU A 2 72.79 -19.66 -41.46
C LEU A 2 71.82 -18.49 -41.38
N GLN A 3 70.56 -18.77 -41.05
CA GLN A 3 69.51 -17.79 -40.83
C GLN A 3 69.69 -17.19 -39.42
N LYS A 4 70.18 -15.94 -39.36
CA LYS A 4 70.24 -15.14 -38.13
C LYS A 4 68.81 -14.83 -37.66
N LEU A 5 68.35 -15.53 -36.64
CA LEU A 5 67.18 -15.15 -35.83
C LEU A 5 67.53 -13.88 -35.05
N PHE A 6 66.97 -12.75 -35.49
CA PHE A 6 66.98 -11.48 -34.76
C PHE A 6 66.05 -11.60 -33.53
N PHE A 7 66.63 -11.87 -32.36
CA PHE A 7 65.96 -11.57 -31.09
C PHE A 7 66.06 -10.05 -30.85
N HIS A 8 64.92 -9.37 -30.85
CA HIS A 8 64.84 -7.97 -30.42
C HIS A 8 65.13 -7.85 -28.92
N PRO A 9 65.78 -6.77 -28.47
CA PRO A 9 66.27 -6.62 -27.11
C PRO A 9 65.12 -6.51 -26.11
N HIS A 10 65.30 -7.20 -24.98
CA HIS A 10 64.44 -7.12 -23.79
C HIS A 10 64.14 -5.67 -23.42
N SER A 11 62.86 -5.29 -23.46
CA SER A 11 62.39 -4.09 -22.78
C SER A 11 62.67 -4.26 -21.29
N SER A 12 63.53 -3.39 -20.74
CA SER A 12 63.79 -3.31 -19.30
C SER A 12 62.46 -3.04 -18.58
N LEU A 13 61.92 -4.08 -17.96
CA LEU A 13 60.80 -3.97 -17.04
C LEU A 13 61.31 -3.17 -15.84
N ARG A 14 60.91 -1.90 -15.75
CA ARG A 14 61.19 -1.06 -14.59
C ARG A 14 60.48 -1.69 -13.39
N GLY A 15 61.26 -2.20 -12.44
CA GLY A 15 60.72 -2.74 -11.19
C GLY A 15 60.09 -1.63 -10.35
N PHE A 16 58.98 -1.95 -9.69
CA PHE A 16 58.33 -1.03 -8.74
C PHE A 16 59.21 -0.85 -7.51
N SER A 17 59.34 0.40 -7.06
CA SER A 17 59.96 0.69 -5.76
C SER A 17 59.07 0.21 -4.63
N LEU A 18 59.66 -0.25 -3.52
CA LEU A 18 58.91 -0.67 -2.32
C LEU A 18 57.98 0.45 -1.81
N VAL A 19 58.44 1.71 -1.90
CA VAL A 19 57.65 2.89 -1.53
C VAL A 19 56.43 3.06 -2.43
N GLU A 20 56.59 2.82 -3.73
CA GLU A 20 55.50 2.93 -4.72
C GLU A 20 54.42 1.87 -4.47
N LEU A 21 54.82 0.66 -4.09
CA LEU A 21 53.90 -0.41 -3.71
C LEU A 21 53.13 -0.09 -2.43
N LEU A 22 53.78 0.51 -1.42
CA LEU A 22 53.12 0.95 -0.18
C LEU A 22 52.07 2.03 -0.45
N VAL A 23 52.40 3.02 -1.28
CA VAL A 23 51.48 4.09 -1.67
C VAL A 23 50.31 3.53 -2.48
N ALA A 24 50.57 2.62 -3.43
CA ALA A 24 49.52 1.99 -4.22
C ALA A 24 48.56 1.16 -3.35
N MET A 25 49.06 0.38 -2.38
CA MET A 25 48.23 -0.37 -1.43
C MET A 25 47.37 0.55 -0.56
N PHE A 26 47.94 1.67 -0.10
CA PHE A 26 47.20 2.64 0.70
C PHE A 26 46.04 3.27 -0.09
N ILE A 27 46.29 3.72 -1.33
CA ILE A 27 45.25 4.28 -2.20
C ILE A 27 44.18 3.23 -2.51
N PHE A 28 44.59 1.99 -2.81
CA PHE A 28 43.67 0.90 -3.08
C PHE A 28 42.76 0.60 -1.88
N ALA A 29 43.32 0.57 -0.67
CA ALA A 29 42.55 0.36 0.56
C ALA A 29 41.52 1.47 0.78
N LEU A 30 41.87 2.73 0.52
CA LEU A 30 40.93 3.86 0.60
C LEU A 30 39.80 3.72 -0.41
N LEU A 31 40.10 3.38 -1.67
CA LEU A 31 39.09 3.17 -2.71
C LEU A 31 38.15 2.02 -2.34
N PHE A 32 38.69 0.91 -1.85
CA PHE A 32 37.91 -0.24 -1.44
C PHE A 32 36.97 0.09 -0.28
N MET A 33 37.43 0.88 0.70
CA MET A 33 36.60 1.33 1.81
C MET A 33 35.40 2.16 1.32
N VAL A 34 35.62 3.09 0.39
CA VAL A 34 34.55 3.91 -0.20
C VAL A 34 33.54 3.02 -0.95
N LEU A 35 34.01 2.07 -1.74
CA LEU A 35 33.15 1.12 -2.47
C LEU A 35 32.26 0.30 -1.53
N VAL A 36 32.82 -0.21 -0.43
CA VAL A 36 32.07 -0.96 0.58
C VAL A 36 30.99 -0.08 1.23
N MET A 37 31.29 1.18 1.54
CA MET A 37 30.30 2.10 2.11
C MET A 37 29.15 2.37 1.12
N ILE A 38 29.46 2.59 -0.15
CA ILE A 38 28.44 2.81 -1.20
C ILE A 38 27.58 1.56 -1.35
N TYR A 39 28.20 0.38 -1.45
CA TYR A 39 27.50 -0.89 -1.57
C TYR A 39 26.58 -1.15 -0.36
N ALA A 40 27.07 -0.94 0.86
CA ALA A 40 26.27 -1.09 2.07
C ALA A 40 25.03 -0.18 2.10
N ARG A 41 25.14 1.04 1.58
CA ARG A 41 24.00 1.96 1.43
C ARG A 41 23.03 1.49 0.34
N ALA A 42 23.55 1.08 -0.82
CA ALA A 42 22.75 0.58 -1.93
C ALA A 42 21.93 -0.66 -1.56
N THR A 43 22.53 -1.63 -0.87
CA THR A 43 21.82 -2.85 -0.44
C THR A 43 20.69 -2.54 0.53
N LYS A 44 20.89 -1.61 1.48
CA LYS A 44 19.82 -1.17 2.39
C LYS A 44 18.69 -0.47 1.63
N ALA A 45 19.02 0.41 0.68
CA ALA A 45 18.04 1.10 -0.15
C ALA A 45 17.23 0.12 -1.02
N HIS A 46 17.87 -0.91 -1.58
CA HIS A 46 17.19 -1.95 -2.35
C HIS A 46 16.20 -2.77 -1.52
N GLY A 47 16.59 -3.19 -0.30
CA GLY A 47 15.67 -3.89 0.60
C GLY A 47 14.44 -3.04 0.94
N TYR A 48 14.67 -1.76 1.23
CA TYR A 48 13.61 -0.79 1.50
C TYR A 48 12.64 -0.65 0.31
N ALA A 49 13.17 -0.42 -0.89
CA ALA A 49 12.37 -0.21 -2.09
C ALA A 49 11.49 -1.44 -2.40
N ARG A 50 12.05 -2.65 -2.19
CA ARG A 50 11.31 -3.90 -2.40
C ARG A 50 10.17 -4.07 -1.41
N HIS A 51 10.41 -3.84 -0.11
CA HIS A 51 9.35 -3.92 0.89
C HIS A 51 8.22 -2.91 0.63
N LEU A 52 8.57 -1.71 0.18
CA LEU A 52 7.61 -0.69 -0.21
C LEU A 52 6.79 -1.14 -1.43
N GLN A 53 7.45 -1.70 -2.45
CA GLN A 53 6.79 -2.21 -3.65
C GLN A 53 5.80 -3.34 -3.35
N ASP A 54 6.22 -4.33 -2.55
CA ASP A 54 5.34 -5.43 -2.12
C ASP A 54 4.14 -4.88 -1.34
N GLY A 55 4.35 -3.86 -0.51
CA GLY A 55 3.31 -3.16 0.22
C GLY A 55 2.31 -2.43 -0.68
N LEU A 56 2.79 -1.75 -1.72
CA LEU A 56 1.95 -1.08 -2.72
C LEU A 56 1.10 -2.08 -3.51
N GLU A 57 1.68 -3.21 -3.90
CA GLU A 57 0.94 -4.27 -4.60
C GLU A 57 -0.19 -4.84 -3.74
N GLN A 58 0.11 -5.20 -2.48
CA GLN A 58 -0.90 -5.67 -1.54
C GLN A 58 -1.99 -4.61 -1.30
N THR A 59 -1.61 -3.34 -1.21
CA THR A 59 -2.54 -2.23 -1.02
C THR A 59 -3.45 -2.06 -2.23
N GLN A 60 -2.92 -2.16 -3.44
CA GLN A 60 -3.71 -2.11 -4.67
C GLN A 60 -4.73 -3.27 -4.73
N VAL A 61 -4.31 -4.49 -4.36
CA VAL A 61 -5.22 -5.64 -4.28
C VAL A 61 -6.31 -5.39 -3.23
N ALA A 62 -5.96 -4.89 -2.06
CA ALA A 62 -6.91 -4.60 -0.98
C ALA A 62 -7.93 -3.53 -1.40
N ILE A 63 -7.47 -2.43 -1.97
CA ILE A 63 -8.32 -1.35 -2.50
C ILE A 63 -9.25 -1.86 -3.61
N ASN A 64 -8.75 -2.71 -4.51
CA ASN A 64 -9.57 -3.32 -5.55
C ASN A 64 -10.67 -4.22 -4.98
N LEU A 65 -10.38 -4.96 -3.90
CA LEU A 65 -11.39 -5.75 -3.19
C LEU A 65 -12.45 -4.87 -2.53
N VAL A 66 -12.05 -3.78 -1.86
CA VAL A 66 -13.00 -2.79 -1.32
C VAL A 66 -13.87 -2.24 -2.44
N SER A 67 -13.25 -1.80 -3.54
CA SER A 67 -13.94 -1.22 -4.69
C SER A 67 -14.94 -2.19 -5.30
N LYS A 68 -14.60 -3.47 -5.37
CA LYS A 68 -15.52 -4.52 -5.81
C LYS A 68 -16.70 -4.64 -4.85
N SER A 69 -16.46 -4.78 -3.55
CA SER A 69 -17.51 -4.86 -2.53
C SER A 69 -18.43 -3.64 -2.55
N VAL A 70 -17.89 -2.44 -2.73
CA VAL A 70 -18.66 -1.19 -2.87
C VAL A 70 -19.55 -1.21 -4.12
N ARG A 71 -19.07 -1.75 -5.25
CA ARG A 71 -19.84 -1.82 -6.50
C ARG A 71 -20.92 -2.90 -6.48
N THR A 72 -20.72 -3.98 -5.73
CA THR A 72 -21.63 -5.15 -5.72
C THR A 72 -22.52 -5.21 -4.49
N GLY A 73 -22.18 -4.47 -3.42
CA GLY A 73 -22.93 -4.43 -2.18
C GLY A 73 -23.57 -3.07 -1.92
N HIS A 74 -24.23 -2.97 -0.77
CA HIS A 74 -24.87 -1.75 -0.29
C HIS A 74 -24.05 -1.20 0.88
N VAL A 75 -23.61 0.05 0.77
CA VAL A 75 -22.93 0.73 1.90
C VAL A 75 -23.98 1.09 2.94
N ILE A 76 -23.75 0.65 4.17
CA ILE A 76 -24.67 0.82 5.30
C ILE A 76 -24.19 1.92 6.23
N SER A 77 -22.89 1.99 6.44
CA SER A 77 -22.29 2.97 7.35
C SER A 77 -20.84 3.24 6.96
N PRO A 78 -20.38 4.50 7.00
CA PRO A 78 -21.17 5.68 7.34
C PRO A 78 -22.11 6.07 6.20
N VAL A 79 -23.13 6.88 6.53
CA VAL A 79 -24.07 7.46 5.56
C VAL A 79 -23.83 8.95 5.49
N GLY A 80 -23.55 9.48 4.30
CA GLY A 80 -23.51 10.91 4.03
C GLY A 80 -22.52 11.74 4.84
N THR A 81 -21.42 11.13 5.25
CA THR A 81 -20.34 11.85 5.90
C THR A 81 -19.29 12.21 4.87
N ASN A 82 -19.27 13.47 4.43
CA ASN A 82 -18.11 14.09 3.74
C ASN A 82 -16.88 14.24 4.68
N SER A 83 -16.78 13.36 5.66
CA SER A 83 -15.76 13.31 6.70
C SER A 83 -15.05 11.97 6.60
N VAL A 84 -13.77 11.98 6.97
CA VAL A 84 -12.97 10.77 7.07
C VAL A 84 -13.53 9.88 8.19
N VAL A 85 -13.75 8.61 7.87
CA VAL A 85 -14.05 7.57 8.84
C VAL A 85 -13.04 6.44 8.76
N ASP A 86 -12.81 5.78 9.89
CA ASP A 86 -11.87 4.66 9.96
C ASP A 86 -12.45 3.34 9.46
N GLY A 87 -13.77 3.26 9.27
CA GLY A 87 -14.45 2.02 8.91
C GLY A 87 -15.63 2.19 7.97
N LEU A 88 -15.82 1.18 7.12
CA LEU A 88 -16.85 1.09 6.10
C LEU A 88 -17.58 -0.25 6.23
N TYR A 89 -18.89 -0.18 6.39
CA TYR A 89 -19.80 -1.33 6.46
C TYR A 89 -20.55 -1.48 5.15
N ILE A 90 -20.48 -2.69 4.58
CA ILE A 90 -21.09 -3.05 3.31
C ILE A 90 -21.91 -4.32 3.50
N TYR A 91 -23.15 -4.30 3.05
CA TYR A 91 -23.98 -5.49 2.92
C TYR A 91 -23.84 -6.10 1.53
N ASP A 92 -23.41 -7.36 1.47
CA ASP A 92 -23.37 -8.14 0.24
C ASP A 92 -24.66 -8.96 0.14
N ALA A 93 -25.62 -8.46 -0.65
CA ALA A 93 -26.92 -9.10 -0.83
C ALA A 93 -26.82 -10.47 -1.53
N SER A 94 -25.79 -10.68 -2.36
CA SER A 94 -25.60 -11.94 -3.09
C SER A 94 -25.21 -13.10 -2.17
N ALA A 95 -24.43 -12.80 -1.13
CA ALA A 95 -23.96 -13.76 -0.14
C ALA A 95 -24.66 -13.63 1.22
N GLN A 96 -25.61 -12.69 1.37
CA GLN A 96 -26.33 -12.39 2.61
C GLN A 96 -25.38 -12.26 3.82
N ARG A 97 -24.36 -11.40 3.67
CA ARG A 97 -23.32 -11.19 4.69
C ARG A 97 -22.95 -9.71 4.83
N CYS A 98 -22.50 -9.34 6.01
CA CYS A 98 -21.94 -8.01 6.26
C CYS A 98 -20.42 -8.06 6.21
N ILE A 99 -19.84 -7.08 5.53
CA ILE A 99 -18.40 -6.91 5.37
C ILE A 99 -18.04 -5.55 5.97
N ARG A 100 -17.09 -5.56 6.90
CA ARG A 100 -16.50 -4.35 7.48
C ARG A 100 -15.05 -4.23 7.02
N TYR A 101 -14.74 -3.13 6.36
CA TYR A 101 -13.36 -2.70 6.11
C TYR A 101 -13.01 -1.63 7.12
N TYR A 102 -11.85 -1.73 7.79
CA TYR A 102 -11.47 -0.71 8.77
C TYR A 102 -9.97 -0.62 8.99
N PHE A 103 -9.51 0.57 9.34
CA PHE A 103 -8.15 0.83 9.79
C PHE A 103 -8.10 0.79 11.31
N SER A 104 -7.11 0.09 11.86
CA SER A 104 -6.86 0.05 13.30
C SER A 104 -5.40 -0.31 13.56
N ASN A 105 -4.77 0.29 14.56
CA ASN A 105 -3.38 -0.02 14.96
C ASN A 105 -2.41 -0.06 13.76
N ASP A 106 -2.49 0.95 12.89
CA ASP A 106 -1.67 1.07 11.68
C ASP A 106 -1.76 -0.13 10.72
N SER A 107 -2.89 -0.83 10.71
CA SER A 107 -3.16 -1.98 9.85
C SER A 107 -4.52 -1.84 9.18
N PHE A 108 -4.66 -2.44 8.01
CA PHE A 108 -5.91 -2.48 7.27
C PHE A 108 -6.57 -3.85 7.40
N TYR A 109 -7.77 -3.89 7.97
CA TYR A 109 -8.51 -5.11 8.23
C TYR A 109 -9.76 -5.23 7.38
N ARG A 110 -10.10 -6.49 7.10
CA ARG A 110 -11.41 -6.91 6.64
C ARG A 110 -11.99 -7.86 7.65
N SER A 111 -13.22 -7.62 8.04
CA SER A 111 -13.98 -8.51 8.90
C SER A 111 -15.33 -8.81 8.28
N MET A 112 -15.79 -10.05 8.36
CA MET A 112 -17.08 -10.43 7.78
C MET A 112 -17.84 -11.44 8.63
N THR A 113 -19.16 -11.45 8.45
CA THR A 113 -20.02 -12.52 8.96
C THR A 113 -19.96 -13.73 8.04
N ALA A 114 -20.30 -14.91 8.58
CA ALA A 114 -20.57 -16.06 7.75
C ALA A 114 -21.76 -15.80 6.80
N THR A 115 -21.72 -16.48 5.66
CA THR A 115 -22.71 -16.40 4.57
C THR A 115 -24.10 -16.81 5.05
N GLY A 116 -25.14 -16.07 4.64
CA GLY A 116 -26.53 -16.43 4.94
C GLY A 116 -27.05 -16.04 6.33
N ILE A 117 -26.23 -15.35 7.14
CA ILE A 117 -26.56 -15.04 8.54
C ILE A 117 -27.00 -13.58 8.73
N ALA A 118 -26.67 -12.69 7.79
CA ALA A 118 -26.91 -11.27 7.97
C ALA A 118 -28.05 -10.73 7.10
N SER A 119 -28.88 -9.89 7.72
CA SER A 119 -29.79 -8.99 7.02
C SER A 119 -29.18 -7.60 6.90
N HIS A 120 -29.69 -6.82 5.95
CA HIS A 120 -29.25 -5.45 5.66
C HIS A 120 -29.20 -4.58 6.93
N ASP A 121 -30.28 -4.58 7.73
CA ASP A 121 -30.46 -3.71 8.89
C ASP A 121 -29.57 -4.09 10.08
N MET A 122 -29.04 -5.32 10.09
CA MET A 122 -28.20 -5.81 11.17
C MET A 122 -26.74 -5.41 11.00
N CYS A 123 -26.27 -5.10 9.78
CA CYS A 123 -24.85 -4.82 9.51
C CYS A 123 -24.17 -3.77 10.40
N PRO A 124 -24.79 -2.64 10.78
CA PRO A 124 -24.13 -1.67 11.64
C PRO A 124 -24.04 -2.14 13.10
N ASN A 125 -24.90 -3.06 13.53
CA ASN A 125 -25.03 -3.52 14.92
C ASN A 125 -24.41 -4.90 15.17
N ILE A 126 -23.84 -5.55 14.14
CA ILE A 126 -23.19 -6.85 14.30
C ILE A 126 -21.89 -6.69 15.08
N THR A 127 -21.91 -7.20 16.31
CA THR A 127 -20.75 -7.30 17.21
C THR A 127 -19.91 -8.55 16.95
N SER A 128 -20.44 -9.53 16.23
CA SER A 128 -19.82 -10.82 15.92
C SER A 128 -19.37 -10.93 14.46
N LEU A 129 -18.46 -10.05 14.03
CA LEU A 129 -17.73 -10.30 12.78
C LEU A 129 -16.68 -11.39 13.06
N THR A 130 -16.96 -12.61 12.60
CA THR A 130 -16.23 -13.83 12.98
C THR A 130 -14.94 -14.04 12.20
N GLU A 131 -14.85 -13.50 10.98
CA GLU A 131 -13.70 -13.69 10.11
C GLU A 131 -12.94 -12.38 9.95
N THR A 132 -12.02 -12.10 10.88
CA THR A 132 -11.13 -10.93 10.78
C THR A 132 -9.79 -11.33 10.18
N SER A 133 -9.42 -10.68 9.07
CA SER A 133 -8.14 -10.87 8.38
C SER A 133 -7.46 -9.52 8.16
N SER A 134 -6.16 -9.44 8.45
CA SER A 134 -5.33 -8.34 7.96
C SER A 134 -5.24 -8.44 6.44
N MET A 135 -5.48 -7.32 5.75
CA MET A 135 -5.37 -7.24 4.29
C MET A 135 -3.93 -7.00 3.84
N LEU A 136 -3.10 -6.44 4.73
CA LEU A 136 -1.74 -5.99 4.45
C LEU A 136 -0.80 -6.48 5.54
N ASN A 137 0.44 -6.80 5.16
CA ASN A 137 1.50 -7.20 6.10
C ASN A 137 2.50 -6.07 6.38
N ILE A 138 2.11 -4.84 6.05
CA ILE A 138 2.90 -3.62 6.18
C ILE A 138 2.08 -2.55 6.91
N PRO A 139 2.74 -1.63 7.63
CA PRO A 139 2.03 -0.60 8.36
C PRO A 139 1.43 0.43 7.40
N VAL A 140 0.16 0.74 7.62
CA VAL A 140 -0.60 1.67 6.80
C VAL A 140 -1.48 2.59 7.65
N ARG A 141 -1.78 3.76 7.11
CA ARG A 141 -2.82 4.65 7.64
C ARG A 141 -3.76 5.03 6.54
N GLY A 142 -5.04 5.13 6.84
CA GLY A 142 -6.02 5.44 5.82
C GLY A 142 -7.36 5.72 6.42
N GLY A 143 -8.33 5.89 5.53
CA GLY A 143 -9.70 6.09 5.88
C GLY A 143 -10.59 6.01 4.66
N PHE A 144 -11.86 6.21 4.91
CA PHE A 144 -12.90 6.24 3.91
C PHE A 144 -13.60 7.59 3.97
N VAL A 145 -14.01 8.11 2.82
CA VAL A 145 -14.94 9.25 2.72
C VAL A 145 -16.11 8.79 1.88
N VAL A 146 -17.32 9.03 2.36
CA VAL A 146 -18.55 8.70 1.63
C VAL A 146 -19.16 10.00 1.13
N HIS A 147 -19.16 10.18 -0.18
CA HIS A 147 -19.65 11.37 -0.86
C HIS A 147 -21.14 11.21 -1.20
N ASP A 148 -21.94 12.18 -0.79
CA ASP A 148 -23.36 12.26 -1.15
C ASP A 148 -23.56 12.88 -2.52
N THR A 149 -24.37 12.24 -3.35
CA THR A 149 -24.87 12.81 -4.62
C THR A 149 -26.23 13.44 -4.41
N GLN A 150 -26.26 14.55 -3.66
CA GLN A 150 -27.40 15.45 -3.44
C GLN A 150 -28.69 14.83 -2.82
N PRO A 151 -29.44 15.62 -2.04
CA PRO A 151 -30.82 15.29 -1.67
C PRO A 151 -31.70 15.14 -2.91
N ARG A 152 -32.27 13.96 -3.16
CA ARG A 152 -33.47 13.89 -4.02
C ARG A 152 -34.68 14.28 -3.17
N SER A 153 -35.04 15.57 -3.16
CA SER A 153 -36.33 16.01 -2.64
C SER A 153 -37.43 15.62 -3.63
N PHE A 154 -37.91 14.37 -3.56
CA PHE A 154 -39.13 13.97 -4.25
C PHE A 154 -40.30 14.05 -3.28
N GLY A 155 -41.03 15.17 -3.32
CA GLY A 155 -42.26 15.36 -2.57
C GLY A 155 -42.05 15.83 -1.13
N SER A 156 -43.14 16.34 -0.54
CA SER A 156 -43.23 17.02 0.75
C SER A 156 -42.98 16.15 1.99
N ASP A 157 -42.45 14.94 1.83
CA ASP A 157 -42.12 14.05 2.95
C ASP A 157 -40.65 14.22 3.34
N SER A 158 -40.46 14.64 4.59
CA SER A 158 -39.20 15.03 5.22
C SER A 158 -38.16 13.90 5.41
N SER A 159 -38.26 12.77 4.72
CA SER A 159 -37.21 11.74 4.69
C SER A 159 -36.31 11.96 3.48
N VAL A 160 -35.33 12.83 3.63
CA VAL A 160 -34.24 12.96 2.65
C VAL A 160 -33.37 11.70 2.78
N ASP A 161 -33.65 10.68 1.97
CA ASP A 161 -32.70 9.60 1.75
C ASP A 161 -31.51 10.19 0.98
N ALA A 162 -30.44 10.49 1.71
CA ALA A 162 -29.16 10.86 1.12
C ALA A 162 -28.70 9.71 0.22
N GLN A 163 -28.76 9.93 -1.10
CA GLN A 163 -28.25 8.96 -2.05
C GLN A 163 -26.73 9.10 -2.08
N MET A 164 -26.05 8.12 -1.48
CA MET A 164 -24.60 8.04 -1.53
C MET A 164 -24.16 7.83 -2.99
N GLY A 165 -23.28 8.70 -3.47
CA GLY A 165 -22.85 8.71 -4.86
C GLY A 165 -21.51 8.03 -5.11
N ALA A 166 -20.60 8.13 -4.13
CA ALA A 166 -19.28 7.53 -4.23
C ALA A 166 -18.67 7.25 -2.85
N VAL A 167 -17.79 6.26 -2.82
CA VAL A 167 -16.90 5.99 -1.69
C VAL A 167 -15.48 6.23 -2.17
N GLU A 168 -14.77 7.09 -1.46
CA GLU A 168 -13.35 7.31 -1.60
C GLU A 168 -12.60 6.53 -0.54
N VAL A 169 -11.55 5.83 -0.97
CA VAL A 169 -10.63 5.10 -0.11
C VAL A 169 -9.25 5.71 -0.29
N PHE A 170 -8.61 6.11 0.79
CA PHE A 170 -7.24 6.59 0.76
C PHE A 170 -6.39 5.80 1.75
N VAL A 171 -5.19 5.42 1.32
CA VAL A 171 -4.24 4.60 2.07
C VAL A 171 -2.85 5.18 1.90
N SER A 172 -2.17 5.38 3.02
CA SER A 172 -0.78 5.80 3.12
C SER A 172 0.03 4.60 3.54
N VAL A 173 0.95 4.19 2.67
CA VAL A 173 1.81 3.03 2.86
C VAL A 173 3.14 3.47 3.42
N TYR A 174 3.56 2.85 4.52
CA TYR A 174 4.86 3.09 5.13
C TYR A 174 5.76 1.87 4.92
N SER A 175 7.02 2.15 4.62
CA SER A 175 8.07 1.16 4.40
C SER A 175 8.48 0.37 5.65
N SER A 176 8.22 0.93 6.84
CA SER A 176 8.54 0.30 8.13
C SER A 176 7.73 0.93 9.26
N PRO A 177 7.56 0.23 10.40
CA PRO A 177 6.88 0.78 11.58
C PRO A 177 7.56 2.05 12.10
N SER A 178 8.88 2.12 12.01
CA SER A 178 9.66 3.28 12.45
C SER A 178 9.36 4.54 11.62
N ALA A 179 9.00 4.38 10.35
CA ALA A 179 8.65 5.49 9.47
C ALA A 179 7.32 6.18 9.86
N LEU A 180 6.51 5.58 10.73
CA LEU A 180 5.30 6.20 11.26
C LEU A 180 5.59 7.27 12.33
N VAL A 181 6.72 7.15 13.02
CA VAL A 181 7.09 8.02 14.14
C VAL A 181 8.12 9.06 13.72
N THR A 182 9.05 8.68 12.84
CA THR A 182 10.10 9.57 12.33
C THR A 182 10.13 9.58 10.80
N PRO A 183 9.78 10.71 10.15
CA PRO A 183 9.75 10.82 8.69
C PRO A 183 11.14 10.79 8.03
N SER A 184 12.22 10.57 8.80
CA SER A 184 13.59 10.52 8.28
C SER A 184 13.89 9.27 7.43
N PHE A 185 12.98 8.27 7.41
CA PHE A 185 13.14 7.03 6.66
C PHE A 185 12.30 6.95 5.38
N GLY A 186 11.82 8.09 4.87
CA GLY A 186 11.12 8.18 3.58
C GLY A 186 9.66 8.62 3.75
N GLU A 187 9.19 9.40 2.78
CA GLU A 187 7.82 9.86 2.73
C GLU A 187 6.86 8.68 2.48
N PRO A 188 5.69 8.65 3.14
CA PRO A 188 4.69 7.63 2.85
C PRO A 188 4.20 7.77 1.40
N VAL A 189 3.90 6.64 0.79
CA VAL A 189 3.27 6.63 -0.53
C VAL A 189 1.76 6.65 -0.34
N HIS A 190 1.10 7.64 -0.92
CA HIS A 190 -0.35 7.80 -0.86
C HIS A 190 -1.03 7.19 -2.08
N LEU A 191 -1.98 6.30 -1.82
CA LEU A 191 -2.87 5.66 -2.79
C LEU A 191 -4.29 6.13 -2.50
N GLN A 192 -5.01 6.53 -3.53
CA GLN A 192 -6.39 6.99 -3.42
C GLN A 192 -7.20 6.43 -4.58
N THR A 193 -8.40 5.93 -4.28
CA THR A 193 -9.37 5.55 -5.30
C THR A 193 -10.73 6.08 -4.92
N THR A 194 -11.53 6.42 -5.92
CA THR A 194 -12.93 6.77 -5.74
C THR A 194 -13.80 5.82 -6.54
N VAL A 195 -14.84 5.30 -5.91
CA VAL A 195 -15.72 4.28 -6.46
C VAL A 195 -17.14 4.79 -6.38
N SER A 196 -17.75 5.02 -7.55
CA SER A 196 -19.17 5.38 -7.60
C SER A 196 -20.03 4.19 -7.18
N LEU A 197 -21.03 4.50 -6.35
CA LEU A 197 -22.02 3.54 -5.88
C LEU A 197 -23.09 3.34 -6.96
N ARG A 198 -23.55 2.09 -7.10
CA ARG A 198 -24.70 1.76 -7.95
C ARG A 198 -26.03 1.77 -7.20
N ASN A 199 -26.05 2.22 -5.95
CA ASN A 199 -27.21 2.11 -5.08
C ASN A 199 -28.27 3.17 -5.47
N TYR A 200 -28.98 2.90 -6.56
CA TYR A 200 -30.27 3.51 -6.84
C TYR A 200 -31.25 2.95 -5.81
N SER A 201 -31.95 3.83 -5.08
CA SER A 201 -32.98 3.49 -4.08
C SER A 201 -33.75 2.21 -4.39
N PHE A 202 -33.99 1.39 -3.36
CA PHE A 202 -34.70 0.09 -3.35
C PHE A 202 -36.17 0.12 -3.85
N ALA A 203 -36.56 1.09 -4.67
CA ALA A 203 -37.93 1.35 -5.12
C ALA A 203 -38.26 0.68 -6.46
N GLY A 204 -37.73 -0.52 -6.74
CA GLY A 204 -37.91 -1.17 -8.05
C GLY A 204 -37.77 -2.68 -8.08
N LEU A 205 -37.90 -3.37 -6.95
CA LEU A 205 -38.10 -4.82 -6.87
C LEU A 205 -39.41 -5.13 -6.15
#